data_AF-A0A8C0G6K8-F1
#
_entry.id   AF-A0A8C0G6K8-F1
#
_cell.length_a   1.000
_cell.length_b   1.000
_cell.length_c   1.000
_cell.angle_alpha   90.00
_cell.angle_beta   90.00
_cell.angle_gamma   90.00
#
_symmetry.space_group_name_H-M   'P 1'
#
loop_
_entity.id
_entity.type
_entity.pdbx_description
1 polymer ?
#
loop_
_entity_poly.entity_id
_entity_poly.type
_entity_poly.pdbx_seq_one_letter_code
_entity_poly.pdbx_strand_id
1 'polypeptide(L)'
;MATNMANNANHLAYFFGNITREEAEDYLLQGGLSDGLYLLRQSRNYLGGFALSLAHGRKVHHYTIERELSGSYAIAGGKSHMSPAELINYHSEEADGLVCLLRRPYNRPPGVEPKTGPFEDLKENLIREYVKQTWNLQGNALEQAIISQKPQLEKLIATTAHEKMPWFHGKISREESEHRVLLGTRTNGKFLIRERDHNGSYALCLLSEGKVLHYRIDRDKTGKLSIPDGKKFDTLWQLVEHYSYKPDGLQRVLTIPCARLGSENANIIFDTRPPPLPGTHPKTWSTGGIISRLKSYTFPKPGSKKVHNTVFGGSPPELSPWLHCLGDQRDALPMDTEVYESPYADPEEIKPKNVSLDRKMLSLEEGELGSGNFVFLLPFHLPVAVKILKNESNDPAIKDELLREANVMQQLDNPYIVRMIGICEAESWMLVMEMAELGPLNKFLQKNRHVKDKNITELVHQVSMGMKYLEENNFVHRDLAARNVLLVTQHYAKISDFGLSKALASDENYYKAQSHGKWPVKWYAPECMNFYKFSSKSDVWSFGVLMWEAFSYGQKPYKGMKGSEVAQMIERGERMESPEACPTEIYDLMKLCWTYKVDERPGFSAVELRLRNYYYDISH
;
A
#
# COMPACT_ATOMS: atom_id res chain seq x y z
N MET A 1 1.24 22.06 0.38
CA MET A 1 2.54 22.72 0.65
C MET A 1 3.64 22.36 -0.35
N ALA A 2 3.63 21.16 -0.97
CA ALA A 2 4.71 20.67 -1.82
C ALA A 2 5.01 21.53 -3.08
N THR A 3 4.03 22.23 -3.65
CA THR A 3 4.20 23.00 -4.91
C THR A 3 5.22 24.13 -4.83
N ASN A 4 5.31 24.85 -3.70
CA ASN A 4 6.36 25.86 -3.50
C ASN A 4 7.78 25.25 -3.48
N MET A 5 7.90 23.92 -3.30
CA MET A 5 9.19 23.21 -3.23
C MET A 5 9.58 22.60 -4.58
N ALA A 6 8.61 22.14 -5.39
CA ALA A 6 8.84 21.66 -6.76
C ALA A 6 9.43 22.77 -7.68
N ASN A 7 9.05 24.04 -7.43
CA ASN A 7 9.61 25.21 -8.13
C ASN A 7 11.15 25.25 -8.14
N ASN A 8 11.81 24.69 -7.12
CA ASN A 8 13.28 24.70 -7.02
C ASN A 8 13.97 23.87 -8.12
N ALA A 9 13.27 22.97 -8.83
CA ALA A 9 13.82 22.20 -9.94
C ALA A 9 13.31 22.63 -11.34
N ASN A 10 12.25 23.44 -11.42
CA ASN A 10 11.59 23.80 -12.69
C ASN A 10 12.53 24.51 -13.70
N HIS A 11 13.55 25.21 -13.21
CA HIS A 11 14.57 25.87 -14.03
C HIS A 11 15.59 24.91 -14.68
N LEU A 12 15.69 23.66 -14.19
CA LEU A 12 16.61 22.66 -14.72
C LEU A 12 16.06 22.08 -16.03
N ALA A 13 16.83 22.17 -17.11
CA ALA A 13 16.39 21.72 -18.44
C ALA A 13 16.10 20.20 -18.53
N TYR A 14 16.68 19.40 -17.63
CA TYR A 14 16.52 17.95 -17.53
C TYR A 14 15.54 17.49 -16.43
N PHE A 15 14.78 18.41 -15.83
CA PHE A 15 13.71 18.08 -14.88
C PHE A 15 12.36 17.96 -15.59
N PHE A 16 11.62 16.87 -15.34
CA PHE A 16 10.38 16.54 -16.06
C PHE A 16 9.09 16.65 -15.21
N GLY A 17 9.15 16.94 -13.91
CA GLY A 17 7.97 16.93 -13.04
C GLY A 17 7.45 15.51 -12.74
N ASN A 18 6.16 15.37 -12.45
CA ASN A 18 5.51 14.13 -11.98
C ASN A 18 5.17 13.12 -13.11
N ILE A 19 6.12 12.87 -14.01
CA ILE A 19 6.04 11.80 -15.01
C ILE A 19 6.14 10.41 -14.37
N THR A 20 5.64 9.37 -15.04
CA THR A 20 5.76 7.98 -14.56
C THR A 20 7.19 7.43 -14.72
N ARG A 21 7.42 6.21 -14.21
CA ARG A 21 8.67 5.49 -14.45
C ARG A 21 8.82 5.15 -15.92
N GLU A 22 7.77 4.63 -16.56
CA GLU A 22 7.73 4.28 -17.98
C GLU A 22 7.93 5.50 -18.88
N GLU A 23 7.29 6.64 -18.60
CA GLU A 23 7.54 7.90 -19.33
C GLU A 23 9.02 8.33 -19.25
N ALA A 24 9.70 8.07 -18.13
CA ALA A 24 11.12 8.37 -17.97
C ALA A 24 12.03 7.38 -18.72
N GLU A 25 11.67 6.09 -18.74
CA GLU A 25 12.35 5.07 -19.53
C GLU A 25 12.24 5.37 -21.04
N ASP A 26 11.05 5.76 -21.52
CA ASP A 26 10.79 6.19 -22.92
C ASP A 26 11.64 7.41 -23.33
N TYR A 27 11.78 8.41 -22.46
CA TYR A 27 12.63 9.58 -22.74
C TYR A 27 14.12 9.22 -22.81
N LEU A 28 14.61 8.33 -21.94
CA LEU A 28 16.00 7.85 -22.00
C LEU A 28 16.25 6.93 -23.20
N LEU A 29 15.21 6.21 -23.66
CA LEU A 29 15.21 5.45 -24.91
C LEU A 29 15.31 6.37 -26.14
N GLN A 30 14.51 7.44 -26.20
CA GLN A 30 14.62 8.50 -27.21
C GLN A 30 16.00 9.18 -27.18
N GLY A 31 16.58 9.34 -26.00
CA GLY A 31 17.95 9.84 -25.80
C GLY A 31 19.06 8.84 -26.17
N GLY A 32 18.73 7.59 -26.51
CA GLY A 32 19.63 6.56 -27.04
C GLY A 32 20.29 5.63 -26.02
N LEU A 33 19.86 5.62 -24.74
CA LEU A 33 20.38 4.77 -23.66
C LEU A 33 21.92 4.70 -23.55
N SER A 34 22.62 5.77 -23.87
CA SER A 34 24.07 5.86 -23.67
C SER A 34 24.40 5.90 -22.18
N ASP A 35 25.36 5.11 -21.71
CA ASP A 35 25.80 5.08 -20.31
C ASP A 35 26.07 6.48 -19.74
N GLY A 36 25.51 6.76 -18.57
CA GLY A 36 25.58 8.08 -17.92
C GLY A 36 24.59 9.12 -18.47
N LEU A 37 23.68 8.75 -19.38
CA LEU A 37 22.52 9.56 -19.75
C LEU A 37 21.50 9.55 -18.60
N TYR A 38 21.02 10.72 -18.19
CA TYR A 38 20.08 10.81 -17.06
C TYR A 38 19.00 11.88 -17.24
N LEU A 39 17.90 11.74 -16.49
CA LEU A 39 16.93 12.81 -16.27
C LEU A 39 16.47 12.84 -14.82
N LEU A 40 15.93 13.98 -14.39
CA LEU A 40 15.36 14.18 -13.07
C LEU A 40 13.82 14.27 -13.19
N ARG A 41 13.10 13.64 -12.27
CA ARG A 41 11.64 13.72 -12.16
C ARG A 41 11.22 13.92 -10.71
N GLN A 42 9.97 14.29 -10.47
CA GLN A 42 9.44 14.44 -9.11
C GLN A 42 9.19 13.06 -8.49
N SER A 43 9.39 12.92 -7.18
CA SER A 43 9.01 11.68 -6.50
C SER A 43 7.49 11.58 -6.40
N ARG A 44 6.97 10.40 -6.75
CA ARG A 44 5.52 10.11 -6.78
C ARG A 44 4.91 9.96 -5.38
N ASN A 45 5.68 10.23 -4.31
CA ASN A 45 5.26 10.16 -2.91
C ASN A 45 4.64 11.45 -2.33
N TYR A 46 4.64 12.57 -3.09
CA TYR A 46 4.20 13.91 -2.65
C TYR A 46 4.99 14.54 -1.48
N LEU A 47 6.06 13.91 -0.96
CA LEU A 47 6.89 14.40 0.14
C LEU A 47 7.92 15.48 -0.28
N GLY A 48 7.75 16.12 -1.44
CA GLY A 48 8.69 17.11 -1.97
C GLY A 48 10.06 16.55 -2.40
N GLY A 49 10.20 15.23 -2.50
CA GLY A 49 11.39 14.56 -3.02
C GLY A 49 11.42 14.44 -4.56
N PHE A 50 12.51 13.88 -5.07
CA PHE A 50 12.77 13.69 -6.51
C PHE A 50 13.07 12.22 -6.82
N ALA A 51 13.19 11.88 -8.10
CA ALA A 51 13.78 10.63 -8.55
C ALA A 51 14.72 10.90 -9.72
N LEU A 52 15.92 10.31 -9.65
CA LEU A 52 16.93 10.31 -10.71
C LEU A 52 16.73 9.04 -11.55
N SER A 53 16.58 9.18 -12.86
CA SER A 53 16.53 8.06 -13.81
C SER A 53 17.79 8.09 -14.66
N LEU A 54 18.59 7.01 -14.63
CA LEU A 54 19.95 6.93 -15.17
C LEU A 54 20.12 5.69 -16.05
N ALA A 55 20.59 5.87 -17.28
CA ALA A 55 20.87 4.79 -18.21
C ALA A 55 22.29 4.23 -18.03
N HIS A 56 22.41 2.90 -17.95
CA HIS A 56 23.67 2.16 -17.97
C HIS A 56 23.45 0.75 -18.53
N GLY A 57 24.37 0.24 -19.36
CA GLY A 57 24.31 -1.14 -19.88
C GLY A 57 23.04 -1.43 -20.70
N ARG A 58 22.48 -0.39 -21.35
CA ARG A 58 21.16 -0.40 -22.03
C ARG A 58 19.94 -0.69 -21.12
N LYS A 59 20.08 -0.50 -19.81
CA LYS A 59 18.98 -0.49 -18.84
C LYS A 59 18.83 0.90 -18.23
N VAL A 60 17.67 1.17 -17.63
CA VAL A 60 17.46 2.36 -16.80
C VAL A 60 17.41 1.94 -15.33
N HIS A 61 18.08 2.72 -14.50
CA HIS A 61 18.16 2.57 -13.05
C HIS A 61 17.51 3.81 -12.42
N HIS A 62 16.65 3.61 -11.42
CA HIS A 62 15.93 4.69 -10.76
C HIS A 62 16.33 4.80 -9.28
N TYR A 63 16.62 6.02 -8.85
CA TYR A 63 17.08 6.33 -7.50
C TYR A 63 16.17 7.38 -6.89
N THR A 64 15.50 7.04 -5.79
CA THR A 64 14.71 8.01 -5.02
C THR A 64 15.65 8.98 -4.31
N ILE A 65 15.41 10.27 -4.52
CA ILE A 65 16.05 11.37 -3.81
C ILE A 65 15.04 11.84 -2.75
N GLU A 66 15.33 11.55 -1.50
CA GLU A 66 14.48 11.89 -0.36
C GLU A 66 14.83 13.29 0.16
N ARG A 67 13.84 14.01 0.70
CA ARG A 67 14.01 15.33 1.28
C ARG A 67 14.03 15.22 2.80
N GLU A 68 15.12 15.67 3.40
CA GLU A 68 15.38 15.61 4.83
C GLU A 68 14.62 16.70 5.61
N LEU A 69 14.54 16.57 6.94
CA LEU A 69 13.87 17.55 7.81
C LEU A 69 14.57 18.92 7.81
N SER A 70 15.88 18.93 7.60
CA SER A 70 16.72 20.11 7.32
C SER A 70 16.38 20.81 5.99
N GLY A 71 15.64 20.15 5.10
CA GLY A 71 15.26 20.64 3.78
C GLY A 71 16.24 20.30 2.66
N SER A 72 17.38 19.68 2.99
CA SER A 72 18.36 19.08 2.09
C SER A 72 17.85 17.79 1.43
N TYR A 73 18.60 17.28 0.45
CA TYR A 73 18.24 16.16 -0.41
C TYR A 73 19.36 15.12 -0.42
N ALA A 74 19.00 13.84 -0.31
CA ALA A 74 19.94 12.73 -0.36
C ALA A 74 19.35 11.54 -1.14
N ILE A 75 20.19 10.78 -1.83
CA ILE A 75 19.85 9.41 -2.23
C ILE A 75 20.05 8.53 -0.99
N ALA A 76 19.08 7.68 -0.67
CA ALA A 76 19.01 7.02 0.65
C ALA A 76 20.24 6.14 0.96
N GLY A 77 21.15 6.68 1.77
CA GLY A 77 22.43 6.08 2.18
C GLY A 77 23.68 6.85 1.75
N GLY A 78 23.56 7.82 0.84
CA GLY A 78 24.64 8.71 0.37
C GLY A 78 24.67 10.06 1.10
N LYS A 79 25.43 11.02 0.56
CA LYS A 79 25.59 12.38 1.12
C LYS A 79 24.33 13.25 0.95
N SER A 80 24.21 14.27 1.82
CA SER A 80 23.13 15.27 1.81
C SER A 80 23.55 16.56 1.11
N HIS A 81 22.68 17.10 0.24
CA HIS A 81 22.93 18.28 -0.61
C HIS A 81 21.86 19.36 -0.41
N MET A 82 22.17 20.65 -0.59
CA MET A 82 21.17 21.72 -0.34
C MET A 82 20.16 21.85 -1.48
N SER A 83 20.50 21.39 -2.69
CA SER A 83 19.61 21.41 -3.86
C SER A 83 19.74 20.15 -4.74
N PRO A 84 18.72 19.82 -5.55
CA PRO A 84 18.82 18.78 -6.57
C PRO A 84 19.90 19.06 -7.64
N ALA A 85 20.25 20.34 -7.85
CA ALA A 85 21.32 20.72 -8.77
C ALA A 85 22.69 20.33 -8.22
N GLU A 86 22.97 20.60 -6.94
CA GLU A 86 24.21 20.16 -6.27
C GLU A 86 24.35 18.64 -6.25
N LEU A 87 23.27 17.92 -5.96
CA LEU A 87 23.25 16.45 -5.95
C LEU A 87 23.62 15.87 -7.32
N ILE A 88 23.10 16.45 -8.40
CA ILE A 88 23.42 16.05 -9.79
C ILE A 88 24.87 16.41 -10.16
N ASN A 89 25.36 17.58 -9.74
CA ASN A 89 26.75 17.99 -9.97
C ASN A 89 27.71 17.04 -9.25
N TYR A 90 27.47 16.75 -7.97
CA TYR A 90 28.24 15.80 -7.17
C TYR A 90 28.29 14.41 -7.82
N HIS A 91 27.14 13.86 -8.21
CA HIS A 91 27.05 12.55 -8.87
C HIS A 91 27.59 12.52 -10.32
N SER A 92 28.02 13.66 -10.87
CA SER A 92 28.80 13.71 -12.12
C SER A 92 30.29 13.44 -11.89
N GLU A 93 30.76 13.60 -10.65
CA GLU A 93 32.16 13.43 -10.21
C GLU A 93 32.38 12.20 -9.32
N GLU A 94 31.53 11.97 -8.30
CA GLU A 94 31.56 10.79 -7.42
C GLU A 94 30.29 9.92 -7.58
N ALA A 95 30.44 8.63 -7.89
CA ALA A 95 29.28 7.77 -8.15
C ALA A 95 28.47 7.48 -6.88
N ASP A 96 29.14 7.32 -5.73
CA ASP A 96 28.54 7.22 -4.38
C ASP A 96 27.26 6.37 -4.29
N GLY A 97 27.35 5.13 -4.79
CA GLY A 97 26.26 4.15 -4.82
C GLY A 97 25.45 4.09 -6.13
N LEU A 98 25.59 5.07 -7.03
CA LEU A 98 25.05 4.98 -8.39
C LEU A 98 25.78 3.93 -9.24
N VAL A 99 25.07 3.33 -10.19
CA VAL A 99 25.59 2.33 -11.12
C VAL A 99 26.72 2.88 -12.03
N CYS A 100 26.67 4.18 -12.36
CA CYS A 100 27.72 4.90 -13.03
C CYS A 100 27.64 6.41 -12.73
N LEU A 101 28.67 7.15 -13.09
CA LEU A 101 28.67 8.62 -13.01
C LEU A 101 27.64 9.22 -13.99
N LEU A 102 27.07 10.37 -13.60
CA LEU A 102 26.25 11.18 -14.47
C LEU A 102 27.14 11.85 -15.54
N ARG A 103 26.77 11.72 -16.82
CA ARG A 103 27.58 12.18 -17.96
C ARG A 103 26.85 13.12 -18.91
N ARG A 104 25.56 12.87 -19.17
CA ARG A 104 24.77 13.65 -20.12
C ARG A 104 23.33 13.83 -19.62
N PRO A 105 22.86 15.06 -19.36
CA PRO A 105 21.43 15.29 -19.15
C PRO A 105 20.65 15.02 -20.43
N TYR A 106 19.53 14.30 -20.32
CA TYR A 106 18.45 14.33 -21.30
C TYR A 106 17.56 15.52 -20.98
N ASN A 107 17.69 16.59 -21.76
CA ASN A 107 16.86 17.79 -21.59
C ASN A 107 15.44 17.56 -22.14
N ARG A 108 14.45 18.27 -21.59
CA ARG A 108 13.06 18.26 -22.08
C ARG A 108 13.03 18.59 -23.59
N PRO A 109 12.29 17.82 -24.41
CA PRO A 109 12.08 18.18 -25.81
C PRO A 109 11.41 19.56 -25.97
N PRO A 110 11.60 20.27 -27.09
CA PRO A 110 11.02 21.59 -27.30
C PRO A 110 9.49 21.61 -27.08
N GLY A 111 9.01 22.54 -26.27
CA GLY A 111 7.59 22.68 -25.92
C GLY A 111 7.11 21.76 -24.78
N VAL A 112 7.92 20.83 -24.28
CA VAL A 112 7.58 20.04 -23.08
C VAL A 112 7.96 20.82 -21.83
N GLU A 113 6.97 21.18 -21.02
CA GLU A 113 7.19 21.77 -19.70
C GLU A 113 7.32 20.69 -18.62
N PRO A 114 7.88 21.00 -17.43
CA PRO A 114 7.80 20.09 -16.29
C PRO A 114 6.33 19.79 -15.95
N LYS A 115 5.99 18.52 -15.74
CA LYS A 115 4.66 18.10 -15.28
C LYS A 115 4.48 18.45 -13.79
N THR A 116 4.36 19.74 -13.51
CA THR A 116 4.17 20.33 -12.18
C THR A 116 3.16 21.46 -12.29
N GLY A 117 2.13 21.48 -11.43
CA GLY A 117 1.17 22.58 -11.44
C GLY A 117 -0.11 22.32 -10.65
N PRO A 118 -1.09 23.23 -10.75
CA PRO A 118 -2.32 23.19 -9.95
C PRO A 118 -3.16 21.91 -10.10
N PHE A 119 -3.01 21.20 -11.21
CA PHE A 119 -3.68 19.90 -11.44
C PHE A 119 -3.16 18.80 -10.51
N GLU A 120 -1.84 18.75 -10.25
CA GLU A 120 -1.22 17.76 -9.35
C GLU A 120 -1.55 18.08 -7.87
N ASP A 121 -1.59 19.36 -7.48
CA ASP A 121 -2.07 19.78 -6.15
C ASP A 121 -3.55 19.44 -5.92
N LEU A 122 -4.38 19.64 -6.96
CA LEU A 122 -5.79 19.29 -6.93
C LEU A 122 -5.99 17.77 -6.77
N LYS A 123 -5.14 16.97 -7.42
CA LYS A 123 -5.18 15.50 -7.40
C LYS A 123 -5.07 14.92 -5.99
N GLU A 124 -4.16 15.41 -5.15
CA GLU A 124 -4.04 14.95 -3.74
C GLU A 124 -5.33 15.21 -2.95
N ASN A 125 -5.88 16.43 -3.05
CA ASN A 125 -7.12 16.82 -2.37
C ASN A 125 -8.32 16.00 -2.86
N LEU A 126 -8.39 15.71 -4.16
CA LEU A 126 -9.45 14.89 -4.74
C LEU A 126 -9.41 13.43 -4.29
N ILE A 127 -8.22 12.81 -4.16
CA ILE A 127 -8.08 11.47 -3.57
C ILE A 127 -8.63 11.49 -2.14
N ARG A 128 -8.21 12.47 -1.34
CA ARG A 128 -8.61 12.61 0.06
C ARG A 128 -10.12 12.79 0.25
N GLU A 129 -10.75 13.68 -0.52
CA GLU A 129 -12.20 13.88 -0.46
C GLU A 129 -12.98 12.73 -1.10
N TYR A 130 -12.43 12.04 -2.11
CA TYR A 130 -13.06 10.83 -2.68
C TYR A 130 -13.13 9.71 -1.64
N VAL A 131 -12.04 9.45 -0.92
CA VAL A 131 -12.02 8.40 0.12
C VAL A 131 -13.00 8.72 1.25
N LYS A 132 -13.00 9.97 1.75
CA LYS A 132 -14.01 10.44 2.73
C LYS A 132 -15.45 10.26 2.25
N GLN A 133 -15.75 10.63 1.00
CA GLN A 133 -17.13 10.58 0.49
C GLN A 133 -17.61 9.16 0.17
N THR A 134 -16.69 8.24 -0.17
CA THR A 134 -17.04 6.89 -0.62
C THR A 134 -17.13 5.90 0.54
N TRP A 135 -16.23 6.02 1.54
CA TRP A 135 -16.16 5.09 2.69
C TRP A 135 -16.27 5.79 4.06
N ASN A 136 -16.69 7.07 4.13
CA ASN A 136 -16.88 7.86 5.36
C ASN A 136 -15.64 8.05 6.28
N LEU A 137 -14.45 7.59 5.86
CA LEU A 137 -13.26 7.49 6.71
C LEU A 137 -12.76 8.83 7.25
N GLN A 138 -12.23 8.77 8.48
CA GLN A 138 -11.60 9.90 9.16
C GLN A 138 -10.29 9.48 9.86
N GLY A 139 -9.53 10.46 10.34
CA GLY A 139 -8.32 10.24 11.13
C GLY A 139 -7.31 9.26 10.51
N ASN A 140 -6.77 8.36 11.34
CA ASN A 140 -5.77 7.39 10.90
C ASN A 140 -6.30 6.40 9.84
N ALA A 141 -7.58 5.99 9.89
CA ALA A 141 -8.16 5.08 8.92
C ALA A 141 -8.09 5.67 7.49
N LEU A 142 -8.40 6.96 7.36
CA LEU A 142 -8.27 7.74 6.12
C LEU A 142 -6.83 7.83 5.63
N GLU A 143 -5.86 8.17 6.50
CA GLU A 143 -4.45 8.25 6.09
C GLU A 143 -3.91 6.88 5.66
N GLN A 144 -4.21 5.81 6.41
CA GLN A 144 -3.80 4.44 6.07
C GLN A 144 -4.42 3.95 4.75
N ALA A 145 -5.61 4.44 4.38
CA ALA A 145 -6.26 4.10 3.13
C ALA A 145 -5.55 4.79 1.95
N ILE A 146 -5.32 6.10 2.07
CA ILE A 146 -4.61 6.90 1.07
C ILE A 146 -3.19 6.37 0.87
N ILE A 147 -2.47 6.02 1.95
CA ILE A 147 -1.07 5.56 1.87
C ILE A 147 -0.93 4.19 1.16
N SER A 148 -1.88 3.28 1.34
CA SER A 148 -1.87 1.96 0.69
C SER A 148 -2.43 1.98 -0.74
N GLN A 149 -3.54 2.69 -0.95
CA GLN A 149 -4.34 2.57 -2.17
C GLN A 149 -4.21 3.76 -3.13
N LYS A 150 -3.26 4.67 -2.91
CA LYS A 150 -3.04 5.83 -3.79
C LYS A 150 -3.00 5.47 -5.30
N PRO A 151 -2.23 4.46 -5.78
CA PRO A 151 -2.19 4.16 -7.22
C PRO A 151 -3.56 3.74 -7.81
N GLN A 152 -4.35 3.00 -7.03
CA GLN A 152 -5.71 2.54 -7.34
C GLN A 152 -6.67 3.74 -7.34
N LEU A 153 -6.61 4.57 -6.30
CA LEU A 153 -7.42 5.78 -6.16
C LEU A 153 -7.14 6.81 -7.26
N GLU A 154 -5.89 6.96 -7.70
CA GLU A 154 -5.52 7.80 -8.85
C GLU A 154 -6.16 7.33 -10.15
N LYS A 155 -6.26 6.01 -10.36
CA LYS A 155 -6.96 5.42 -11.52
C LYS A 155 -8.48 5.63 -11.40
N LEU A 156 -9.03 5.48 -10.19
CA LEU A 156 -10.46 5.57 -9.89
C LEU A 156 -11.02 6.99 -10.05
N ILE A 157 -10.32 8.03 -9.59
CA ILE A 157 -10.73 9.43 -9.82
C ILE A 157 -10.63 9.82 -11.30
N ALA A 158 -9.62 9.31 -12.01
CA ALA A 158 -9.40 9.59 -13.43
C ALA A 158 -10.50 8.99 -14.35
N THR A 159 -11.19 7.95 -13.88
CA THR A 159 -12.34 7.33 -14.56
C THR A 159 -13.70 7.87 -14.11
N THR A 160 -13.91 8.12 -12.81
CA THR A 160 -15.24 8.38 -12.25
C THR A 160 -15.64 9.86 -12.19
N ALA A 161 -14.67 10.78 -12.01
CA ALA A 161 -14.98 12.03 -11.32
C ALA A 161 -15.06 13.29 -12.20
N HIS A 162 -15.00 13.20 -13.54
CA HIS A 162 -14.86 14.37 -14.42
C HIS A 162 -15.95 15.45 -14.22
N GLU A 163 -17.20 15.06 -13.95
CA GLU A 163 -18.31 15.99 -13.66
C GLU A 163 -18.15 16.75 -12.33
N LYS A 164 -17.48 16.14 -11.34
CA LYS A 164 -17.14 16.76 -10.05
C LYS A 164 -15.94 17.71 -10.14
N MET A 165 -15.23 17.77 -11.27
CA MET A 165 -13.98 18.55 -11.38
C MET A 165 -14.21 20.07 -11.44
N PRO A 166 -13.39 20.89 -10.76
CA PRO A 166 -13.51 22.34 -10.79
C PRO A 166 -13.32 22.92 -12.20
N TRP A 167 -12.44 22.33 -13.02
CA TRP A 167 -12.25 22.72 -14.41
C TRP A 167 -13.43 22.33 -15.33
N PHE A 168 -14.30 21.40 -14.92
CA PHE A 168 -15.49 21.04 -15.70
C PHE A 168 -16.66 21.95 -15.30
N HIS A 169 -17.35 22.51 -16.28
CA HIS A 169 -18.45 23.48 -16.08
C HIS A 169 -19.80 23.00 -16.64
N GLY A 170 -19.88 21.77 -17.17
CA GLY A 170 -21.10 21.22 -17.73
C GLY A 170 -21.65 22.03 -18.91
N LYS A 171 -22.98 22.18 -18.98
CA LYS A 171 -23.74 22.76 -20.11
C LYS A 171 -23.83 24.29 -20.08
N ILE A 172 -22.68 24.98 -20.05
CA ILE A 172 -22.62 26.45 -20.25
C ILE A 172 -22.45 26.82 -21.73
N SER A 173 -22.93 28.02 -22.11
CA SER A 173 -22.78 28.54 -23.48
C SER A 173 -21.32 28.90 -23.80
N ARG A 174 -21.05 29.25 -25.07
CA ARG A 174 -19.72 29.72 -25.46
C ARG A 174 -19.41 31.08 -24.81
N GLU A 175 -20.36 31.99 -24.89
CA GLU A 175 -20.29 33.38 -24.43
C GLU A 175 -20.09 33.42 -22.90
N GLU A 176 -20.83 32.60 -22.17
CA GLU A 176 -20.66 32.40 -20.73
C GLU A 176 -19.30 31.78 -20.37
N SER A 177 -18.76 30.89 -21.23
CA SER A 177 -17.41 30.37 -21.02
C SER A 177 -16.30 31.39 -21.29
N GLU A 178 -16.46 32.24 -22.31
CA GLU A 178 -15.55 33.37 -22.57
C GLU A 178 -15.57 34.36 -21.38
N HIS A 179 -16.77 34.70 -20.89
CA HIS A 179 -16.94 35.57 -19.73
C HIS A 179 -16.27 35.02 -18.45
N ARG A 180 -16.54 33.75 -18.08
CA ARG A 180 -15.92 33.11 -16.90
C ARG A 180 -14.39 33.06 -17.00
N VAL A 181 -13.84 32.72 -18.17
CA VAL A 181 -12.40 32.68 -18.38
C VAL A 181 -11.76 34.08 -18.29
N LEU A 182 -12.44 35.13 -18.73
CA LEU A 182 -11.95 36.52 -18.65
C LEU A 182 -12.16 37.22 -17.28
N LEU A 183 -12.98 36.64 -16.40
CA LEU A 183 -13.30 37.14 -15.06
C LEU A 183 -12.14 36.92 -14.05
N GLY A 184 -11.87 37.91 -13.20
CA GLY A 184 -10.79 37.84 -12.21
C GLY A 184 -9.39 37.85 -12.82
N THR A 185 -8.43 37.18 -12.18
CA THR A 185 -7.01 37.17 -12.60
C THR A 185 -6.84 36.49 -13.96
N ARG A 186 -6.31 37.23 -14.93
CA ARG A 186 -6.11 36.78 -16.33
C ARG A 186 -4.80 36.02 -16.53
N THR A 187 -4.57 35.00 -15.72
CA THR A 187 -3.37 34.15 -15.80
C THR A 187 -3.34 33.37 -17.13
N ASN A 188 -2.24 33.44 -17.87
CA ASN A 188 -2.04 32.62 -19.07
C ASN A 188 -2.15 31.12 -18.72
N GLY A 189 -2.89 30.38 -19.54
CA GLY A 189 -3.22 28.98 -19.30
C GLY A 189 -4.46 28.74 -18.44
N LYS A 190 -5.12 29.78 -17.91
CA LYS A 190 -6.41 29.65 -17.21
C LYS A 190 -7.43 28.99 -18.15
N PHE A 191 -8.10 27.93 -17.70
CA PHE A 191 -8.94 27.12 -18.57
C PHE A 191 -10.23 26.59 -17.90
N LEU A 192 -11.18 26.16 -18.74
CA LEU A 192 -12.29 25.29 -18.35
C LEU A 192 -12.65 24.34 -19.50
N ILE A 193 -13.36 23.26 -19.18
CA ILE A 193 -14.02 22.38 -20.13
C ILE A 193 -15.54 22.45 -19.91
N ARG A 194 -16.30 22.53 -21.00
CA ARG A 194 -17.77 22.52 -21.01
C ARG A 194 -18.30 21.53 -22.04
N GLU A 195 -19.53 21.09 -21.87
CA GLU A 195 -20.25 20.32 -22.89
C GLU A 195 -20.59 21.21 -24.10
N ARG A 196 -20.66 20.61 -25.28
CA ARG A 196 -21.22 21.24 -26.50
C ARG A 196 -22.57 20.63 -26.86
N ASP A 197 -22.70 19.32 -26.69
CA ASP A 197 -23.90 18.53 -27.01
C ASP A 197 -23.99 17.31 -26.08
N HIS A 198 -25.13 16.62 -26.16
CA HIS A 198 -25.42 15.39 -25.40
C HIS A 198 -24.78 14.13 -26.01
N ASN A 199 -24.01 14.25 -27.10
CA ASN A 199 -23.35 13.13 -27.77
C ASN A 199 -21.87 12.98 -27.34
N GLY A 200 -21.44 13.73 -26.33
CA GLY A 200 -20.09 13.65 -25.77
C GLY A 200 -19.04 14.47 -26.54
N SER A 201 -19.44 15.52 -27.25
CA SER A 201 -18.50 16.57 -27.67
C SER A 201 -18.43 17.68 -26.61
N TYR A 202 -17.21 18.18 -26.38
CA TYR A 202 -16.88 19.18 -25.37
C TYR A 202 -16.09 20.34 -25.99
N ALA A 203 -15.95 21.44 -25.26
CA ALA A 203 -15.09 22.57 -25.62
C ALA A 203 -14.13 22.89 -24.47
N LEU A 204 -12.83 22.80 -24.75
CA LEU A 204 -11.77 23.35 -23.92
C LEU A 204 -11.61 24.83 -24.24
N CYS A 205 -11.81 25.67 -23.24
CA CYS A 205 -11.76 27.12 -23.33
C CYS A 205 -10.53 27.60 -22.57
N LEU A 206 -9.55 28.20 -23.27
CA LEU A 206 -8.18 28.45 -22.77
C LEU A 206 -7.78 29.92 -22.94
N LEU A 207 -7.29 30.56 -21.88
CA LEU A 207 -6.77 31.92 -21.91
C LEU A 207 -5.31 31.96 -22.39
N SER A 208 -5.04 32.65 -23.50
CA SER A 208 -3.69 32.97 -23.97
C SER A 208 -3.61 34.42 -24.43
N GLU A 209 -2.63 35.17 -23.91
CA GLU A 209 -2.36 36.58 -24.28
C GLU A 209 -3.61 37.47 -24.22
N GLY A 210 -4.44 37.25 -23.19
CA GLY A 210 -5.69 37.99 -22.97
C GLY A 210 -6.89 37.56 -23.84
N LYS A 211 -6.72 36.59 -24.74
CA LYS A 211 -7.78 36.04 -25.62
C LYS A 211 -8.21 34.65 -25.16
N VAL A 212 -9.51 34.35 -25.28
CA VAL A 212 -10.03 33.00 -25.04
C VAL A 212 -10.02 32.21 -26.35
N LEU A 213 -9.39 31.05 -26.32
CA LEU A 213 -9.28 30.10 -27.42
C LEU A 213 -10.23 28.93 -27.16
N HIS A 214 -10.95 28.46 -28.19
CA HIS A 214 -11.90 27.36 -28.07
C HIS A 214 -11.46 26.16 -28.89
N TYR A 215 -10.91 25.16 -28.22
CA TYR A 215 -10.56 23.87 -28.80
C TYR A 215 -11.76 22.93 -28.66
N ARG A 216 -12.22 22.40 -29.79
CA ARG A 216 -13.24 21.34 -29.79
C ARG A 216 -12.59 20.06 -29.28
N ILE A 217 -13.29 19.29 -28.45
CA ILE A 217 -12.90 17.93 -28.06
C ILE A 217 -14.04 17.03 -28.53
N ASP A 218 -13.76 16.15 -29.48
CA ASP A 218 -14.74 15.20 -30.00
C ASP A 218 -14.45 13.79 -29.51
N ARG A 219 -15.51 13.00 -29.38
CA ARG A 219 -15.43 11.55 -29.14
C ARG A 219 -15.43 10.81 -30.48
N ASP A 220 -14.45 9.93 -30.67
CA ASP A 220 -14.35 9.11 -31.88
C ASP A 220 -15.16 7.80 -31.80
N LYS A 221 -15.16 7.03 -32.89
CA LYS A 221 -15.89 5.75 -32.99
C LYS A 221 -15.41 4.66 -32.02
N THR A 222 -14.24 4.83 -31.40
CA THR A 222 -13.70 3.92 -30.36
C THR A 222 -14.01 4.41 -28.95
N GLY A 223 -14.74 5.52 -28.81
CA GLY A 223 -15.09 6.13 -27.53
C GLY A 223 -14.03 7.08 -26.97
N LYS A 224 -12.87 7.22 -27.64
CA LYS A 224 -11.75 8.07 -27.20
C LYS A 224 -11.98 9.54 -27.54
N LEU A 225 -11.46 10.41 -26.69
CA LEU A 225 -11.58 11.87 -26.76
C LEU A 225 -10.28 12.49 -27.31
N SER A 226 -10.40 13.47 -28.21
CA SER A 226 -9.25 14.21 -28.76
C SER A 226 -9.65 15.61 -29.24
N ILE A 227 -8.70 16.55 -29.22
CA ILE A 227 -8.78 17.77 -30.05
C ILE A 227 -8.50 17.41 -31.53
N PRO A 228 -8.87 18.25 -32.52
CA PRO A 228 -8.50 18.03 -33.92
C PRO A 228 -7.00 17.75 -34.08
N ASP A 229 -6.69 16.65 -34.78
CA ASP A 229 -5.34 16.15 -35.07
C ASP A 229 -4.42 15.90 -33.86
N GLY A 230 -4.96 15.98 -32.63
CA GLY A 230 -4.23 15.77 -31.38
C GLY A 230 -4.25 14.34 -30.85
N LYS A 231 -3.55 14.13 -29.73
CA LYS A 231 -3.52 12.83 -29.02
C LYS A 231 -4.92 12.41 -28.56
N LYS A 232 -5.15 11.09 -28.55
CA LYS A 232 -6.38 10.44 -28.09
C LYS A 232 -6.27 9.98 -26.63
N PHE A 233 -7.34 10.15 -25.88
CA PHE A 233 -7.46 9.84 -24.45
C PHE A 233 -8.76 9.06 -24.19
N ASP A 234 -8.82 8.30 -23.11
CA ASP A 234 -10.04 7.59 -22.71
C ASP A 234 -10.98 8.45 -21.84
N THR A 235 -10.43 9.42 -21.11
CA THR A 235 -11.21 10.32 -20.25
C THR A 235 -10.76 11.79 -20.36
N LEU A 236 -11.67 12.72 -20.02
CA LEU A 236 -11.33 14.14 -19.93
C LEU A 236 -10.26 14.44 -18.88
N TRP A 237 -10.12 13.59 -17.85
CA TRP A 237 -9.03 13.70 -16.87
C TRP A 237 -7.67 13.54 -17.55
N GLN A 238 -7.46 12.43 -18.28
CA GLN A 238 -6.20 12.16 -18.98
C GLN A 238 -5.86 13.24 -20.01
N LEU A 239 -6.89 13.79 -20.66
CA LEU A 239 -6.76 14.90 -21.60
C LEU A 239 -6.23 16.17 -20.90
N VAL A 240 -6.82 16.56 -19.77
CA VAL A 240 -6.34 17.72 -18.98
C VAL A 240 -4.95 17.46 -18.42
N GLU A 241 -4.69 16.27 -17.86
CA GLU A 241 -3.39 15.88 -17.29
C GLU A 241 -2.26 15.98 -18.32
N HIS A 242 -2.50 15.59 -19.57
CA HIS A 242 -1.54 15.73 -20.68
C HIS A 242 -1.36 17.20 -21.08
N TYR A 243 -2.46 17.91 -21.38
CA TYR A 243 -2.39 19.29 -21.85
C TYR A 243 -1.93 20.30 -20.78
N SER A 244 -1.86 19.91 -19.50
CA SER A 244 -1.19 20.68 -18.43
C SER A 244 0.34 20.71 -18.50
N TYR A 245 0.99 19.86 -19.31
CA TYR A 245 2.46 19.87 -19.46
C TYR A 245 2.99 19.74 -20.89
N LYS A 246 2.16 19.25 -21.83
CA LYS A 246 2.45 19.16 -23.26
C LYS A 246 1.39 19.95 -24.05
N PRO A 247 1.75 21.01 -24.79
CA PRO A 247 0.77 21.81 -25.51
C PRO A 247 0.16 21.06 -26.71
N ASP A 248 0.94 20.25 -27.43
CA ASP A 248 0.51 19.30 -28.47
C ASP A 248 -0.70 19.73 -29.34
N GLY A 249 -0.65 20.95 -29.89
CA GLY A 249 -1.71 21.56 -30.72
C GLY A 249 -2.44 22.74 -30.08
N LEU A 250 -2.31 22.92 -28.77
CA LEU A 250 -2.71 24.14 -28.06
C LEU A 250 -1.64 25.23 -28.18
N GLN A 251 -2.03 26.51 -28.15
CA GLN A 251 -1.09 27.64 -28.10
C GLN A 251 -0.21 27.64 -26.82
N ARG A 252 -0.68 27.05 -25.72
CA ARG A 252 0.06 26.87 -24.46
C ARG A 252 -0.55 25.77 -23.61
N VAL A 253 0.19 25.32 -22.60
CA VAL A 253 -0.27 24.38 -21.58
C VAL A 253 -1.39 24.95 -20.68
N LEU A 254 -2.19 24.05 -20.10
CA LEU A 254 -3.24 24.35 -19.14
C LEU A 254 -2.66 24.59 -17.73
N THR A 255 -3.00 25.70 -17.08
CA THR A 255 -2.44 26.08 -15.77
C THR A 255 -3.48 26.02 -14.65
N ILE A 256 -4.25 27.10 -14.44
CA ILE A 256 -5.26 27.17 -13.36
C ILE A 256 -6.67 26.83 -13.87
N PRO A 257 -7.46 26.03 -13.14
CA PRO A 257 -8.87 25.84 -13.44
C PRO A 257 -9.64 27.15 -13.20
N CYS A 258 -10.64 27.43 -14.03
CA CYS A 258 -11.60 28.50 -13.76
C CYS A 258 -12.51 28.11 -12.58
N ALA A 259 -12.82 29.07 -11.71
CA ALA A 259 -13.84 28.87 -10.68
C ALA A 259 -15.24 28.77 -11.29
N ARG A 260 -16.11 27.95 -10.70
CA ARG A 260 -17.55 27.90 -11.00
C ARG A 260 -18.25 29.08 -10.30
N LEU A 261 -19.07 29.84 -11.05
CA LEU A 261 -19.93 30.87 -10.46
C LEU A 261 -20.98 30.22 -9.53
N GLY A 262 -21.28 30.88 -8.40
CA GLY A 262 -22.14 30.36 -7.33
C GLY A 262 -21.40 29.77 -6.12
N SER A 263 -20.06 29.71 -6.15
CA SER A 263 -19.22 29.19 -5.06
C SER A 263 -18.59 30.31 -4.21
N GLU A 264 -19.39 31.24 -3.70
CA GLU A 264 -18.90 32.31 -2.82
C GLU A 264 -18.76 31.81 -1.37
N ASN A 265 -17.52 31.74 -0.87
CA ASN A 265 -17.14 31.47 0.51
C ASN A 265 -17.71 30.19 1.16
N ALA A 266 -17.21 29.01 0.77
CA ALA A 266 -17.41 27.79 1.54
C ALA A 266 -16.16 26.87 1.55
N ASN A 267 -15.92 26.23 2.69
CA ASN A 267 -15.22 24.94 2.72
C ASN A 267 -16.05 23.91 1.93
N ILE A 268 -15.42 22.82 1.49
CA ILE A 268 -16.09 21.77 0.71
C ILE A 268 -17.25 21.15 1.53
N ILE A 269 -18.47 21.56 1.19
CA ILE A 269 -19.72 20.93 1.64
C ILE A 269 -20.51 20.62 0.37
N PHE A 270 -20.54 19.34 -0.01
CA PHE A 270 -21.48 18.85 -1.02
C PHE A 270 -22.80 18.49 -0.31
N ASP A 271 -23.92 18.96 -0.86
CA ASP A 271 -25.24 18.77 -0.24
C ASP A 271 -25.70 17.30 -0.28
N THR A 272 -26.62 16.97 0.62
CA THR A 272 -26.81 15.63 1.17
C THR A 272 -28.16 15.01 0.82
N ARG A 273 -28.13 13.88 0.07
CA ARG A 273 -28.92 12.64 0.32
C ARG A 273 -28.83 11.66 -0.86
N PRO A 274 -28.49 10.37 -0.64
CA PRO A 274 -28.87 9.29 -1.54
C PRO A 274 -30.35 8.90 -1.37
N PRO A 275 -30.98 8.23 -2.35
CA PRO A 275 -32.34 7.69 -2.21
C PRO A 275 -32.36 6.42 -1.34
N PRO A 276 -33.47 6.15 -0.60
CA PRO A 276 -33.59 4.97 0.24
C PRO A 276 -33.96 3.71 -0.56
N LEU A 277 -33.35 2.57 -0.20
CA LEU A 277 -33.78 1.22 -0.59
C LEU A 277 -33.88 0.32 0.67
N PRO A 278 -34.71 -0.74 0.64
CA PRO A 278 -35.29 -1.30 1.87
C PRO A 278 -34.35 -2.23 2.62
N GLY A 279 -34.26 -2.04 3.94
CA GLY A 279 -33.56 -2.96 4.84
C GLY A 279 -34.47 -4.05 5.40
N THR A 280 -33.97 -5.29 5.43
CA THR A 280 -34.54 -6.40 6.20
C THR A 280 -33.41 -7.21 6.85
N HIS A 281 -33.34 -7.19 8.18
CA HIS A 281 -32.67 -8.21 9.00
C HIS A 281 -33.33 -9.60 8.75
N PRO A 282 -32.69 -10.76 9.05
CA PRO A 282 -31.44 -10.99 9.80
C PRO A 282 -30.19 -10.69 8.96
N LYS A 283 -29.15 -10.01 9.46
CA LYS A 283 -28.14 -10.51 10.44
C LYS A 283 -27.09 -11.54 9.70
N THR A 284 -26.15 -14.09 10.35
CA THR A 284 -26.34 -15.19 11.37
C THR A 284 -25.09 -15.54 12.20
N TRP A 285 -24.02 -14.71 12.17
CA TRP A 285 -22.75 -14.75 12.94
C TRP A 285 -21.47 -14.99 12.04
N SER A 286 -20.46 -15.86 12.35
CA SER A 286 -19.04 -15.72 11.85
C SER A 286 -17.85 -16.77 12.04
N THR A 287 -16.58 -16.41 11.66
CA THR A 287 -15.39 -17.26 11.22
C THR A 287 -13.92 -16.65 11.45
N GLY A 288 -12.70 -17.21 11.75
CA GLY A 288 -12.17 -18.46 12.40
C GLY A 288 -10.63 -18.77 12.83
N GLY A 289 -9.73 -17.92 13.43
CA GLY A 289 -8.34 -18.25 13.99
C GLY A 289 -7.57 -17.38 15.11
N ILE A 290 -6.44 -17.83 15.79
CA ILE A 290 -5.68 -17.22 17.01
C ILE A 290 -4.16 -17.69 17.35
N ILE A 291 -3.80 -18.07 18.63
CA ILE A 291 -2.68 -18.74 19.45
C ILE A 291 -1.14 -18.51 19.26
N SER A 292 -0.44 -18.15 20.37
CA SER A 292 0.77 -18.88 20.85
C SER A 292 1.08 -18.76 22.36
N ARG A 293 1.31 -19.91 23.02
CA ARG A 293 2.49 -20.19 23.90
C ARG A 293 2.66 -21.72 24.07
N LEU A 294 2.19 -22.48 23.09
CA LEU A 294 1.65 -23.83 23.23
C LEU A 294 1.99 -24.64 21.98
N LYS A 295 2.28 -25.94 22.12
CA LYS A 295 2.98 -26.68 21.07
C LYS A 295 2.06 -27.00 19.88
N SER A 296 2.32 -26.40 18.72
CA SER A 296 1.74 -26.82 17.44
C SER A 296 2.28 -28.19 16.99
N TYR A 297 1.47 -28.95 16.26
CA TYR A 297 1.88 -30.23 15.69
C TYR A 297 2.86 -30.04 14.51
N THR A 298 3.87 -30.91 14.41
CA THR A 298 4.80 -30.96 13.28
C THR A 298 5.10 -32.41 12.88
N PHE A 299 4.56 -32.83 11.72
CA PHE A 299 4.90 -33.97 10.86
C PHE A 299 5.50 -35.27 11.44
N PRO A 300 4.77 -36.39 11.26
CA PRO A 300 5.35 -37.67 10.81
C PRO A 300 5.54 -37.71 9.28
N LYS A 301 6.33 -38.68 8.79
CA LYS A 301 6.54 -38.97 7.36
C LYS A 301 5.37 -39.76 6.74
N PRO A 302 5.15 -39.72 5.41
CA PRO A 302 4.07 -40.46 4.77
C PRO A 302 4.26 -41.98 4.90
N GLY A 303 3.24 -42.66 5.43
CA GLY A 303 3.15 -44.12 5.51
C GLY A 303 1.86 -44.61 4.87
N SER A 304 1.96 -45.45 3.84
CA SER A 304 0.82 -45.95 3.08
C SER A 304 -0.02 -46.97 3.86
N LYS A 305 -1.33 -46.72 4.02
CA LYS A 305 -2.34 -47.74 4.34
C LYS A 305 -3.63 -47.46 3.58
N LYS A 306 -4.37 -48.53 3.28
CA LYS A 306 -5.51 -48.53 2.34
C LYS A 306 -6.79 -48.01 2.99
N VAL A 307 -7.62 -47.31 2.22
CA VAL A 307 -9.04 -47.07 2.54
C VAL A 307 -9.87 -48.22 1.95
N HIS A 308 -10.87 -48.71 2.69
CA HIS A 308 -11.87 -49.64 2.16
C HIS A 308 -13.04 -48.87 1.54
N ASN A 309 -13.51 -49.32 0.38
CA ASN A 309 -14.76 -48.81 -0.19
C ASN A 309 -15.97 -49.37 0.58
N THR A 310 -16.81 -48.48 1.09
CA THR A 310 -18.24 -48.72 1.32
C THR A 310 -19.01 -47.56 0.74
N VAL A 311 -19.72 -47.82 -0.37
CA VAL A 311 -20.57 -46.83 -1.04
C VAL A 311 -21.93 -46.78 -0.34
N PHE A 312 -22.37 -45.59 0.04
CA PHE A 312 -23.80 -45.29 0.20
C PHE A 312 -24.12 -44.04 -0.60
N GLY A 313 -25.16 -44.13 -1.43
CA GLY A 313 -25.61 -43.03 -2.27
C GLY A 313 -26.45 -42.05 -1.49
N GLY A 314 -26.07 -40.78 -1.53
CA GLY A 314 -26.89 -39.63 -1.17
C GLY A 314 -26.56 -38.50 -2.14
N SER A 315 -27.54 -37.62 -2.41
CA SER A 315 -27.32 -36.44 -3.23
C SER A 315 -26.19 -35.57 -2.66
N PRO A 316 -25.43 -34.83 -3.49
CA PRO A 316 -24.52 -33.84 -2.96
C PRO A 316 -25.30 -32.85 -2.07
N PRO A 317 -24.78 -32.45 -0.90
CA PRO A 317 -25.40 -31.39 -0.12
C PRO A 317 -25.39 -30.10 -0.94
N GLU A 318 -26.52 -29.38 -0.93
CA GLU A 318 -26.63 -28.10 -1.64
C GLU A 318 -25.63 -27.11 -1.05
N LEU A 319 -24.85 -26.47 -1.93
CA LEU A 319 -23.84 -25.48 -1.55
C LEU A 319 -24.51 -24.24 -0.96
N SER A 320 -23.90 -23.64 0.06
CA SER A 320 -24.49 -22.50 0.76
C SER A 320 -24.64 -21.27 -0.18
N PRO A 321 -25.71 -20.45 -0.04
CA PRO A 321 -25.95 -19.32 -0.93
C PRO A 321 -24.79 -18.31 -1.01
N TRP A 322 -24.01 -18.18 0.07
CA TRP A 322 -22.88 -17.25 0.18
C TRP A 322 -21.72 -17.58 -0.78
N LEU A 323 -21.53 -18.85 -1.16
CA LEU A 323 -20.36 -19.26 -1.95
C LEU A 323 -20.34 -18.68 -3.37
N HIS A 324 -21.50 -18.20 -3.86
CA HIS A 324 -21.61 -17.51 -5.16
C HIS A 324 -21.16 -16.02 -5.12
N CYS A 325 -21.06 -15.39 -3.95
CA CYS A 325 -20.61 -14.00 -3.81
C CYS A 325 -19.08 -13.83 -3.82
N LEU A 326 -18.33 -14.92 -3.55
CA LEU A 326 -16.86 -14.95 -3.49
C LEU A 326 -16.14 -14.70 -4.83
N GLY A 327 -16.87 -14.42 -5.91
CA GLY A 327 -16.33 -13.99 -7.20
C GLY A 327 -15.82 -12.55 -7.16
N ASP A 328 -16.71 -11.59 -6.87
CA ASP A 328 -16.39 -10.15 -6.90
C ASP A 328 -15.51 -9.70 -5.73
N GLN A 329 -15.73 -10.25 -4.52
CA GLN A 329 -15.03 -9.77 -3.32
C GLN A 329 -13.53 -10.12 -3.27
N ARG A 330 -13.03 -11.00 -4.15
CA ARG A 330 -11.61 -11.40 -4.13
C ARG A 330 -10.64 -10.32 -4.58
N ASP A 331 -11.06 -9.47 -5.51
CA ASP A 331 -10.26 -8.38 -6.06
C ASP A 331 -10.69 -7.00 -5.52
N ALA A 332 -11.55 -6.99 -4.50
CA ALA A 332 -12.04 -5.78 -3.84
C ALA A 332 -10.90 -5.03 -3.11
N LEU A 333 -11.01 -3.70 -3.06
CA LEU A 333 -10.05 -2.85 -2.35
C LEU A 333 -10.14 -3.14 -0.84
N PRO A 334 -9.07 -2.88 -0.06
CA PRO A 334 -9.14 -3.00 1.39
C PRO A 334 -10.37 -2.30 2.00
N MET A 335 -10.74 -1.14 1.45
CA MET A 335 -11.86 -0.32 1.92
C MET A 335 -13.25 -0.88 1.69
N ASP A 336 -13.39 -1.80 0.73
CA ASP A 336 -14.67 -2.42 0.39
C ASP A 336 -14.98 -3.62 1.31
N THR A 337 -14.19 -3.81 2.38
CA THR A 337 -14.30 -4.94 3.32
C THR A 337 -14.62 -4.48 4.74
N GLU A 338 -15.51 -5.22 5.40
CA GLU A 338 -16.01 -4.94 6.76
C GLU A 338 -14.89 -4.91 7.83
N VAL A 339 -13.76 -5.59 7.58
CA VAL A 339 -12.62 -5.71 8.51
C VAL A 339 -11.56 -4.61 8.35
N TYR A 340 -11.79 -3.58 7.51
CA TYR A 340 -10.83 -2.48 7.38
C TYR A 340 -10.83 -1.57 8.61
N GLU A 341 -11.98 -1.00 8.97
CA GLU A 341 -12.12 -0.25 10.21
C GLU A 341 -12.22 -1.21 11.41
N SER A 342 -12.14 -0.67 12.62
CA SER A 342 -12.41 -1.46 13.82
C SER A 342 -13.89 -1.86 13.81
N PRO A 343 -14.31 -3.04 14.33
CA PRO A 343 -15.73 -3.28 14.59
C PRO A 343 -16.30 -2.21 15.54
N TYR A 344 -15.48 -1.77 16.49
CA TYR A 344 -15.75 -0.66 17.42
C TYR A 344 -15.57 0.75 16.81
N ALA A 345 -15.64 0.90 15.48
CA ALA A 345 -15.60 2.21 14.81
C ALA A 345 -16.97 2.89 14.79
N ASP A 346 -18.06 2.12 14.84
CA ASP A 346 -19.41 2.67 15.04
C ASP A 346 -19.56 3.20 16.48
N PRO A 347 -19.94 4.48 16.68
CA PRO A 347 -20.21 5.03 18.01
C PRO A 347 -21.38 4.35 18.77
N GLU A 348 -22.25 3.60 18.09
CA GLU A 348 -23.29 2.78 18.72
C GLU A 348 -22.77 1.41 19.19
N GLU A 349 -21.63 0.93 18.66
CA GLU A 349 -20.97 -0.30 19.15
C GLU A 349 -20.19 -0.07 20.46
N ILE A 350 -20.72 -0.58 21.56
CA ILE A 350 -20.09 -0.49 22.88
C ILE A 350 -18.85 -1.38 22.93
N LYS A 351 -17.66 -0.82 22.66
CA LYS A 351 -16.38 -1.50 22.91
C LYS A 351 -16.37 -2.07 24.34
N PRO A 352 -16.13 -3.39 24.52
CA PRO A 352 -16.25 -4.03 25.83
C PRO A 352 -15.22 -3.45 26.80
N LYS A 353 -15.68 -3.08 28.00
CA LYS A 353 -14.84 -2.44 29.04
C LYS A 353 -13.72 -3.32 29.58
N ASN A 354 -13.84 -4.63 29.38
CA ASN A 354 -12.86 -5.64 29.72
C ASN A 354 -12.47 -6.38 28.45
N VAL A 355 -11.24 -6.90 28.40
CA VAL A 355 -10.80 -7.80 27.33
C VAL A 355 -11.63 -9.09 27.25
N SER A 356 -12.29 -9.51 28.34
CA SER A 356 -13.04 -10.77 28.41
C SER A 356 -14.45 -10.72 27.80
N LEU A 357 -14.77 -11.70 26.95
CA LEU A 357 -16.05 -11.93 26.26
C LEU A 357 -16.80 -13.13 26.86
N ASP A 358 -18.13 -13.08 26.91
CA ASP A 358 -18.98 -14.18 27.38
C ASP A 358 -18.99 -15.32 26.33
N ARG A 359 -18.72 -16.56 26.77
CA ARG A 359 -18.74 -17.77 25.94
C ARG A 359 -20.07 -17.97 25.21
N LYS A 360 -21.18 -17.44 25.74
CA LYS A 360 -22.52 -17.47 25.11
C LYS A 360 -22.67 -16.57 23.88
N MET A 361 -21.77 -15.60 23.70
CA MET A 361 -21.70 -14.81 22.47
C MET A 361 -21.08 -15.60 21.32
N LEU A 362 -20.35 -16.69 21.62
CA LEU A 362 -19.63 -17.53 20.68
C LEU A 362 -20.40 -18.82 20.33
N SER A 363 -20.83 -18.98 19.07
CA SER A 363 -21.31 -20.26 18.51
C SER A 363 -20.33 -20.80 17.44
N LEU A 364 -20.59 -21.92 16.76
CA LEU A 364 -19.68 -22.51 15.75
C LEU A 364 -20.38 -22.60 14.38
N GLU A 365 -19.69 -22.26 13.29
CA GLU A 365 -20.24 -22.35 11.91
C GLU A 365 -19.67 -23.54 11.15
N GLU A 366 -18.36 -23.55 10.93
CA GLU A 366 -17.64 -24.55 10.15
C GLU A 366 -16.52 -25.24 10.96
N GLY A 367 -15.76 -26.10 10.30
CA GLY A 367 -14.68 -26.87 10.89
C GLY A 367 -13.37 -26.10 11.13
N GLU A 368 -12.27 -26.85 11.23
CA GLU A 368 -10.94 -26.29 11.47
C GLU A 368 -10.34 -25.68 10.18
N LEU A 369 -10.02 -24.37 10.16
CA LEU A 369 -9.20 -23.74 9.11
C LEU A 369 -7.75 -24.31 9.08
N GLY A 370 -7.38 -25.04 10.13
CA GLY A 370 -6.11 -25.76 10.29
C GLY A 370 -5.25 -25.18 11.42
N SER A 371 -4.31 -25.96 11.96
CA SER A 371 -3.44 -25.57 13.10
C SER A 371 -4.20 -25.23 14.39
N GLY A 372 -5.40 -25.81 14.56
CA GLY A 372 -6.32 -25.56 15.68
C GLY A 372 -7.15 -24.29 15.54
N ASN A 373 -7.17 -23.63 14.37
CA ASN A 373 -8.00 -22.45 14.05
C ASN A 373 -9.43 -22.92 13.73
N PHE A 374 -10.45 -22.44 14.44
CA PHE A 374 -11.86 -22.82 14.28
C PHE A 374 -12.76 -21.62 14.00
N VAL A 375 -13.80 -21.90 13.20
CA VAL A 375 -14.76 -20.96 12.66
C VAL A 375 -15.89 -20.68 13.68
N PHE A 376 -15.80 -19.53 14.37
CA PHE A 376 -16.65 -19.18 15.52
C PHE A 376 -17.43 -17.88 15.34
N LEU A 377 -18.70 -17.96 15.72
CA LEU A 377 -19.80 -17.05 15.46
C LEU A 377 -19.96 -15.99 16.60
N LEU A 378 -19.92 -14.67 16.33
CA LEU A 378 -20.25 -13.53 17.23
C LEU A 378 -21.50 -12.73 16.77
N PRO A 379 -22.16 -11.95 17.66
CA PRO A 379 -23.39 -11.19 17.39
C PRO A 379 -23.44 -10.42 16.08
N PHE A 380 -24.67 -10.33 15.53
CA PHE A 380 -25.08 -9.53 14.35
C PHE A 380 -24.65 -9.99 12.95
N HIS A 381 -23.80 -11.01 12.83
CA HIS A 381 -23.03 -11.34 11.61
C HIS A 381 -21.80 -10.43 11.51
N LEU A 382 -20.63 -11.01 11.77
CA LEU A 382 -19.34 -10.31 11.75
C LEU A 382 -18.20 -11.34 11.82
N PRO A 383 -17.65 -11.86 10.69
CA PRO A 383 -16.51 -12.80 10.62
C PRO A 383 -15.40 -12.64 11.71
N VAL A 384 -15.33 -13.53 12.74
CA VAL A 384 -14.34 -13.50 13.84
C VAL A 384 -13.65 -14.83 14.17
N ALA A 385 -12.42 -14.70 14.65
CA ALA A 385 -11.39 -15.69 14.56
C ALA A 385 -11.06 -16.38 15.91
N VAL A 386 -11.17 -17.73 15.99
CA VAL A 386 -10.95 -18.53 17.22
C VAL A 386 -10.12 -19.84 17.03
N LYS A 387 -8.81 -19.86 17.34
CA LYS A 387 -7.90 -21.03 17.47
C LYS A 387 -7.72 -21.37 18.96
N ILE A 388 -8.07 -22.58 19.38
CA ILE A 388 -8.28 -22.87 20.81
C ILE A 388 -6.95 -23.09 21.56
N LEU A 389 -6.64 -22.22 22.54
CA LEU A 389 -5.43 -22.30 23.37
C LEU A 389 -5.47 -23.55 24.26
N LYS A 390 -4.61 -24.52 23.97
CA LYS A 390 -4.33 -25.68 24.85
C LYS A 390 -4.05 -25.25 26.30
N ASN A 391 -4.72 -25.88 27.26
CA ASN A 391 -4.34 -25.76 28.67
C ASN A 391 -3.11 -26.65 28.98
N GLU A 392 -1.88 -26.15 28.76
CA GLU A 392 -0.65 -26.86 29.17
C GLU A 392 -0.34 -26.67 30.69
N SER A 393 -0.92 -25.68 31.38
CA SER A 393 -0.84 -25.51 32.85
C SER A 393 -1.81 -24.46 33.40
N ASN A 394 -2.54 -24.75 34.50
CA ASN A 394 -3.39 -23.78 35.23
C ASN A 394 -2.58 -22.88 36.19
N ASP A 395 -1.43 -22.36 35.74
CA ASP A 395 -0.57 -21.50 36.56
C ASP A 395 -1.12 -20.06 36.61
N PRO A 396 -1.43 -19.50 37.80
CA PRO A 396 -1.90 -18.11 37.91
C PRO A 396 -0.94 -17.08 37.32
N ALA A 397 0.37 -17.29 37.40
CA ALA A 397 1.35 -16.35 36.85
C ALA A 397 1.30 -16.30 35.31
N ILE A 398 1.03 -17.44 34.67
CA ILE A 398 0.83 -17.53 33.22
C ILE A 398 -0.51 -16.92 32.81
N LYS A 399 -1.57 -17.10 33.62
CA LYS A 399 -2.85 -16.40 33.43
C LYS A 399 -2.67 -14.88 33.49
N ASP A 400 -1.97 -14.36 34.49
CA ASP A 400 -1.73 -12.92 34.63
C ASP A 400 -0.83 -12.35 33.52
N GLU A 401 0.14 -13.11 33.02
CA GLU A 401 0.93 -12.71 31.84
C GLU A 401 0.06 -12.67 30.57
N LEU A 402 -0.72 -13.73 30.30
CA LEU A 402 -1.65 -13.81 29.17
C LEU A 402 -2.69 -12.69 29.18
N LEU A 403 -3.29 -12.40 30.34
CA LEU A 403 -4.25 -11.31 30.50
C LEU A 403 -3.62 -9.94 30.21
N ARG A 404 -2.37 -9.70 30.65
CA ARG A 404 -1.66 -8.44 30.35
C ARG A 404 -1.31 -8.31 28.87
N GLU A 405 -0.78 -9.36 28.25
CA GLU A 405 -0.46 -9.38 26.82
C GLU A 405 -1.73 -9.16 25.97
N ALA A 406 -2.84 -9.82 26.31
CA ALA A 406 -4.13 -9.62 25.66
C ALA A 406 -4.68 -8.19 25.82
N ASN A 407 -4.61 -7.58 27.02
CA ASN A 407 -5.07 -6.20 27.21
C ASN A 407 -4.29 -5.20 26.36
N VAL A 408 -3.01 -5.43 26.05
CA VAL A 408 -2.25 -4.60 25.09
C VAL A 408 -2.69 -4.90 23.65
N MET A 409 -2.84 -6.17 23.28
CA MET A 409 -3.28 -6.55 21.93
C MET A 409 -4.66 -5.98 21.55
N GLN A 410 -5.57 -5.77 22.50
CA GLN A 410 -6.91 -5.18 22.27
C GLN A 410 -6.89 -3.64 22.10
N GLN A 411 -5.73 -3.01 22.33
CA GLN A 411 -5.48 -1.58 22.10
C GLN A 411 -4.83 -1.33 20.73
N LEU A 412 -4.28 -2.36 20.09
CA LEU A 412 -3.72 -2.27 18.75
C LEU A 412 -4.84 -2.18 17.72
N ASP A 413 -4.93 -1.04 17.05
CA ASP A 413 -5.90 -0.74 16.00
C ASP A 413 -5.19 -0.16 14.77
N ASN A 414 -5.04 -1.01 13.75
CA ASN A 414 -4.55 -0.63 12.43
C ASN A 414 -5.19 -1.56 11.39
N PRO A 415 -5.57 -1.07 10.20
CA PRO A 415 -6.18 -1.91 9.16
C PRO A 415 -5.28 -3.08 8.73
N TYR A 416 -3.95 -2.96 8.76
CA TYR A 416 -3.00 -3.97 8.27
C TYR A 416 -2.54 -4.96 9.35
N ILE A 417 -3.23 -5.02 10.49
CA ILE A 417 -3.17 -6.11 11.46
C ILE A 417 -4.51 -6.84 11.54
N VAL A 418 -4.49 -8.09 11.97
CA VAL A 418 -5.66 -8.84 12.42
C VAL A 418 -5.95 -8.40 13.85
N ARG A 419 -6.91 -7.49 14.05
CA ARG A 419 -7.23 -6.95 15.38
C ARG A 419 -7.71 -8.05 16.31
N MET A 420 -7.33 -7.96 17.59
CA MET A 420 -7.84 -8.84 18.64
C MET A 420 -9.05 -8.18 19.31
N ILE A 421 -10.20 -8.82 19.17
CA ILE A 421 -11.54 -8.33 19.55
C ILE A 421 -11.76 -8.53 21.06
N GLY A 422 -11.35 -9.68 21.59
CA GLY A 422 -11.36 -9.96 23.03
C GLY A 422 -10.92 -11.39 23.33
N ILE A 423 -11.07 -11.84 24.57
CA ILE A 423 -10.68 -13.20 25.00
C ILE A 423 -11.83 -13.90 25.71
N CYS A 424 -11.97 -15.21 25.54
CA CYS A 424 -12.92 -16.04 26.27
C CYS A 424 -12.17 -17.07 27.14
N GLU A 425 -12.57 -17.18 28.41
CA GLU A 425 -12.13 -18.23 29.33
C GLU A 425 -13.31 -19.20 29.52
N ALA A 426 -13.19 -20.41 28.95
CA ALA A 426 -14.28 -21.39 28.92
C ALA A 426 -13.72 -22.83 28.99
N GLU A 427 -14.14 -23.73 28.08
CA GLU A 427 -13.58 -25.09 27.97
C GLU A 427 -12.06 -25.10 27.70
N SER A 428 -11.54 -23.98 27.18
CA SER A 428 -10.13 -23.62 26.99
C SER A 428 -10.04 -22.10 26.77
N TRP A 429 -8.84 -21.53 26.72
CA TRP A 429 -8.67 -20.11 26.44
C TRP A 429 -8.83 -19.79 24.93
N MET A 430 -9.36 -18.61 24.60
CA MET A 430 -9.68 -18.21 23.20
C MET A 430 -9.55 -16.68 22.99
N LEU A 431 -8.51 -16.15 22.32
CA LEU A 431 -8.43 -14.72 21.93
C LEU A 431 -9.20 -14.39 20.63
N VAL A 432 -10.50 -14.15 20.65
CA VAL A 432 -11.30 -13.76 19.47
C VAL A 432 -10.63 -12.63 18.66
N MET A 433 -10.41 -12.80 17.34
CA MET A 433 -9.75 -11.82 16.43
C MET A 433 -10.59 -11.55 15.15
N GLU A 434 -10.12 -10.77 14.18
CA GLU A 434 -10.78 -10.60 12.86
C GLU A 434 -10.56 -11.79 11.90
N MET A 435 -11.48 -12.00 10.95
CA MET A 435 -11.30 -12.96 9.85
C MET A 435 -10.35 -12.48 8.74
N ALA A 436 -9.71 -13.44 8.06
CA ALA A 436 -8.98 -13.25 6.80
C ALA A 436 -9.05 -14.55 5.96
N GLU A 437 -10.09 -14.67 5.15
CA GLU A 437 -10.58 -15.95 4.58
C GLU A 437 -9.63 -16.62 3.59
N LEU A 438 -8.88 -15.84 2.81
CA LEU A 438 -7.95 -16.39 1.81
C LEU A 438 -6.70 -17.01 2.46
N GLY A 439 -6.54 -16.83 3.77
CA GLY A 439 -5.55 -17.49 4.60
C GLY A 439 -4.12 -16.99 4.33
N PRO A 440 -3.08 -17.79 4.68
CA PRO A 440 -1.72 -17.28 4.75
C PRO A 440 -1.08 -17.07 3.38
N LEU A 441 -0.43 -15.91 3.22
CA LEU A 441 0.23 -15.41 2.02
C LEU A 441 1.11 -16.46 1.31
N ASN A 442 1.90 -17.24 2.05
CA ASN A 442 2.76 -18.26 1.43
C ASN A 442 1.98 -19.45 0.83
N LYS A 443 0.82 -19.83 1.36
CA LYS A 443 -0.07 -20.82 0.73
C LYS A 443 -0.84 -20.22 -0.44
N PHE A 444 -1.22 -18.94 -0.35
CA PHE A 444 -1.91 -18.24 -1.42
C PHE A 444 -1.02 -18.12 -2.67
N LEU A 445 0.19 -17.56 -2.54
CA LEU A 445 1.13 -17.40 -3.66
C LEU A 445 1.66 -18.74 -4.22
N GLN A 446 1.70 -19.80 -3.41
CA GLN A 446 1.98 -21.15 -3.92
C GLN A 446 0.92 -21.62 -4.92
N LYS A 447 -0.36 -21.35 -4.65
CA LYS A 447 -1.49 -21.69 -5.54
C LYS A 447 -1.63 -20.71 -6.70
N ASN A 448 -1.52 -19.41 -6.42
CA ASN A 448 -1.88 -18.32 -7.32
C ASN A 448 -0.64 -17.72 -7.99
N ARG A 449 0.08 -18.54 -8.75
CA ARG A 449 1.30 -18.17 -9.51
C ARG A 449 1.08 -17.12 -10.61
N HIS A 450 -0.16 -16.71 -10.86
CA HIS A 450 -0.52 -15.66 -11.82
C HIS A 450 -0.45 -14.24 -11.23
N VAL A 451 -0.47 -14.12 -9.89
CA VAL A 451 -0.35 -12.85 -9.15
C VAL A 451 0.95 -12.15 -9.57
N LYS A 452 0.87 -10.84 -9.87
CA LYS A 452 1.97 -10.07 -10.43
C LYS A 452 2.85 -9.45 -9.35
N ASP A 453 4.10 -9.17 -9.68
CA ASP A 453 5.06 -8.56 -8.76
C ASP A 453 4.56 -7.21 -8.20
N LYS A 454 3.85 -6.40 -9.01
CA LYS A 454 3.19 -5.16 -8.55
C LYS A 454 2.23 -5.41 -7.37
N ASN A 455 1.45 -6.51 -7.42
CA ASN A 455 0.51 -6.93 -6.38
C ASN A 455 1.25 -7.55 -5.17
N ILE A 456 2.36 -8.26 -5.38
CA ILE A 456 3.20 -8.75 -4.28
C ILE A 456 3.83 -7.55 -3.53
N THR A 457 4.32 -6.53 -4.26
CA THR A 457 4.81 -5.27 -3.70
C THR A 457 3.75 -4.55 -2.87
N GLU A 458 2.50 -4.46 -3.34
CA GLU A 458 1.37 -3.91 -2.57
C GLU A 458 1.17 -4.65 -1.24
N LEU A 459 1.07 -5.98 -1.27
CA LEU A 459 0.83 -6.78 -0.07
C LEU A 459 1.99 -6.69 0.94
N VAL A 460 3.25 -6.65 0.49
CA VAL A 460 4.38 -6.42 1.41
C VAL A 460 4.50 -4.96 1.87
N HIS A 461 4.02 -3.98 1.10
CA HIS A 461 3.93 -2.59 1.56
C HIS A 461 2.91 -2.46 2.71
N GLN A 462 1.72 -3.05 2.57
CA GLN A 462 0.72 -3.12 3.65
C GLN A 462 1.29 -3.78 4.92
N VAL A 463 2.03 -4.89 4.79
CA VAL A 463 2.74 -5.51 5.94
C VAL A 463 3.80 -4.56 6.54
N SER A 464 4.51 -3.76 5.73
CA SER A 464 5.45 -2.77 6.28
C SER A 464 4.75 -1.62 7.01
N MET A 465 3.53 -1.23 6.60
CA MET A 465 2.70 -0.24 7.30
C MET A 465 2.21 -0.77 8.65
N GLY A 466 1.68 -2.01 8.68
CA GLY A 466 1.29 -2.65 9.94
C GLY A 466 2.47 -2.85 10.89
N MET A 467 3.63 -3.28 10.40
CA MET A 467 4.83 -3.42 11.24
C MET A 467 5.40 -2.09 11.73
N LYS A 468 5.29 -1.01 10.94
CA LYS A 468 5.61 0.34 11.38
C LYS A 468 4.70 0.80 12.53
N TYR A 469 3.40 0.56 12.42
CA TYR A 469 2.46 0.83 13.51
C TYR A 469 2.82 0.05 14.79
N LEU A 470 3.23 -1.22 14.67
CA LEU A 470 3.69 -2.02 15.82
C LEU A 470 5.01 -1.48 16.42
N GLU A 471 5.95 -1.02 15.58
CA GLU A 471 7.18 -0.32 16.01
C GLU A 471 6.85 0.98 16.78
N GLU A 472 5.93 1.80 16.27
CA GLU A 472 5.44 3.03 16.91
C GLU A 472 4.73 2.76 18.26
N ASN A 473 4.14 1.58 18.43
CA ASN A 473 3.49 1.14 19.67
C ASN A 473 4.40 0.27 20.58
N ASN A 474 5.72 0.22 20.31
CA ASN A 474 6.72 -0.55 21.08
C ASN A 474 6.37 -2.06 21.22
N PHE A 475 5.75 -2.64 20.21
CA PHE A 475 5.24 -4.01 20.20
C PHE A 475 6.05 -4.90 19.25
N VAL A 476 6.76 -5.88 19.79
CA VAL A 476 7.69 -6.73 19.02
C VAL A 476 6.98 -8.03 18.60
N HIS A 477 6.91 -8.30 17.30
CA HIS A 477 6.12 -9.38 16.70
C HIS A 477 6.75 -10.77 16.90
N ARG A 478 8.04 -10.91 16.61
CA ARG A 478 8.92 -12.10 16.80
C ARG A 478 8.61 -13.36 16.02
N ASP A 479 7.42 -13.51 15.43
CA ASP A 479 7.15 -14.54 14.41
C ASP A 479 6.71 -13.96 13.06
N LEU A 480 7.33 -12.85 12.64
CA LEU A 480 6.96 -12.21 11.37
C LEU A 480 7.43 -13.08 10.18
N ALA A 481 6.48 -13.67 9.45
CA ALA A 481 6.73 -14.59 8.35
C ALA A 481 5.51 -14.66 7.42
N ALA A 482 5.66 -15.13 6.18
CA ALA A 482 4.54 -15.22 5.22
C ALA A 482 3.53 -16.34 5.54
N ARG A 483 3.72 -17.08 6.65
CA ARG A 483 2.70 -17.94 7.29
C ARG A 483 1.72 -17.16 8.19
N ASN A 484 2.14 -15.99 8.66
CA ASN A 484 1.47 -15.18 9.67
C ASN A 484 1.05 -13.82 9.08
N VAL A 485 1.11 -13.67 7.75
CA VAL A 485 0.36 -12.65 7.01
C VAL A 485 -0.82 -13.37 6.39
N LEU A 486 -2.03 -12.99 6.78
CA LEU A 486 -3.27 -13.52 6.21
C LEU A 486 -3.82 -12.53 5.18
N LEU A 487 -4.55 -13.05 4.20
CA LEU A 487 -5.20 -12.27 3.16
C LEU A 487 -6.71 -12.21 3.38
N VAL A 488 -7.26 -11.01 3.34
CA VAL A 488 -8.70 -10.74 3.30
C VAL A 488 -9.15 -10.79 1.82
N THR A 489 -8.51 -10.00 0.97
CA THR A 489 -8.66 -10.01 -0.49
C THR A 489 -7.28 -10.22 -1.14
N GLN A 490 -7.23 -10.41 -2.46
CA GLN A 490 -5.96 -10.46 -3.21
C GLN A 490 -5.17 -9.13 -3.14
N HIS A 491 -5.84 -8.04 -2.76
CA HIS A 491 -5.25 -6.70 -2.57
C HIS A 491 -5.21 -6.25 -1.10
N TYR A 492 -5.50 -7.14 -0.14
CA TYR A 492 -5.53 -6.79 1.28
C TYR A 492 -4.90 -7.85 2.21
N ALA A 493 -3.72 -7.50 2.75
CA ALA A 493 -2.98 -8.26 3.76
C ALA A 493 -3.16 -7.71 5.18
N LYS A 494 -3.26 -8.63 6.16
CA LYS A 494 -3.22 -8.36 7.61
C LYS A 494 -2.16 -9.22 8.30
N ILE A 495 -1.38 -8.63 9.21
CA ILE A 495 -0.42 -9.32 10.08
C ILE A 495 -1.17 -10.03 11.22
N SER A 496 -0.78 -11.27 11.55
CA SER A 496 -1.50 -12.16 12.46
C SER A 496 -0.55 -12.97 13.36
N ASP A 497 -1.13 -13.75 14.28
CA ASP A 497 -0.41 -14.68 15.15
C ASP A 497 0.64 -14.01 16.07
N PHE A 498 0.20 -12.97 16.77
CA PHE A 498 0.95 -12.24 17.81
C PHE A 498 1.36 -13.09 19.03
N GLY A 499 1.18 -14.40 19.01
CA GLY A 499 1.34 -15.21 20.22
C GLY A 499 2.80 -15.49 20.62
N LEU A 500 3.81 -15.12 19.84
CA LEU A 500 5.18 -15.04 20.35
C LEU A 500 5.58 -13.62 20.77
N SER A 501 4.75 -12.63 20.45
CA SER A 501 5.02 -11.20 20.62
C SER A 501 5.07 -10.75 22.08
N LYS A 502 5.41 -9.48 22.31
CA LYS A 502 5.25 -8.81 23.61
C LYS A 502 5.30 -7.30 23.43
N ALA A 503 4.59 -6.59 24.30
CA ALA A 503 4.91 -5.20 24.60
C ALA A 503 6.30 -5.11 25.25
N LEU A 504 7.04 -4.06 24.94
CA LEU A 504 8.22 -3.65 25.70
C LEU A 504 7.81 -2.71 26.86
N ALA A 505 8.62 -2.65 27.91
CA ALA A 505 8.52 -1.55 28.86
C ALA A 505 9.02 -0.24 28.22
N SER A 506 8.55 0.92 28.69
CA SER A 506 8.87 2.24 28.13
C SER A 506 10.36 2.61 28.16
N ASP A 507 11.16 1.87 28.92
CA ASP A 507 12.60 1.99 29.13
C ASP A 507 13.41 0.81 28.52
N GLU A 508 12.76 -0.22 27.98
CA GLU A 508 13.42 -1.39 27.36
C GLU A 508 13.36 -1.36 25.82
N ASN A 509 14.48 -1.05 25.15
CA ASN A 509 14.56 -1.11 23.68
C ASN A 509 14.60 -2.55 23.09
N TYR A 510 14.63 -3.59 23.93
CA TYR A 510 14.62 -4.99 23.52
C TYR A 510 14.18 -5.90 24.68
N TYR A 511 13.49 -6.99 24.36
CA TYR A 511 13.20 -8.07 25.29
C TYR A 511 14.29 -9.15 25.21
N LYS A 512 14.61 -9.79 26.35
CA LYS A 512 15.48 -10.98 26.40
C LYS A 512 14.70 -12.21 26.86
N ALA A 513 14.56 -13.22 25.99
CA ALA A 513 13.90 -14.47 26.37
C ALA A 513 14.77 -15.30 27.33
N GLN A 514 14.13 -15.97 28.29
CA GLN A 514 14.81 -16.72 29.35
C GLN A 514 15.07 -18.21 29.02
N SER A 515 14.57 -18.74 27.90
CA SER A 515 14.67 -20.18 27.60
C SER A 515 14.72 -20.55 26.11
N HIS A 516 15.26 -21.74 25.83
CA HIS A 516 15.38 -22.31 24.48
C HIS A 516 14.08 -23.03 24.06
N GLY A 517 13.09 -22.27 23.59
CA GLY A 517 11.87 -22.81 22.97
C GLY A 517 12.12 -23.46 21.59
N LYS A 518 11.05 -24.00 20.98
CA LYS A 518 11.04 -24.44 19.57
C LYS A 518 10.99 -23.24 18.62
N TRP A 519 12.07 -22.46 18.59
CA TRP A 519 12.14 -21.21 17.84
C TRP A 519 12.20 -21.43 16.30
N PRO A 520 11.53 -20.59 15.49
CA PRO A 520 11.58 -20.61 14.04
C PRO A 520 12.84 -19.90 13.50
N VAL A 521 14.02 -20.44 13.86
CA VAL A 521 15.37 -19.89 13.64
C VAL A 521 15.61 -19.27 12.26
N LYS A 522 14.98 -19.77 11.18
CA LYS A 522 15.19 -19.27 9.81
C LYS A 522 14.67 -17.86 9.53
N TRP A 523 13.79 -17.32 10.36
CA TRP A 523 13.34 -15.93 10.28
C TRP A 523 14.12 -15.02 11.24
N TYR A 524 14.93 -15.59 12.14
CA TYR A 524 15.50 -14.87 13.27
C TYR A 524 16.78 -14.13 12.91
N ALA A 525 16.92 -12.93 13.47
CA ALA A 525 18.13 -12.13 13.37
C ALA A 525 19.28 -12.77 14.19
N PRO A 526 20.56 -12.45 13.88
CA PRO A 526 21.72 -12.95 14.62
C PRO A 526 21.60 -12.75 16.14
N GLU A 527 21.13 -11.59 16.59
CA GLU A 527 20.97 -11.27 18.00
C GLU A 527 19.85 -12.07 18.71
N CYS A 528 18.84 -12.53 17.97
CA CYS A 528 17.82 -13.46 18.48
C CYS A 528 18.39 -14.88 18.62
N MET A 529 19.15 -15.34 17.61
CA MET A 529 19.74 -16.68 17.59
C MET A 529 20.83 -16.84 18.66
N ASN A 530 21.71 -15.84 18.80
CA ASN A 530 22.90 -15.91 19.65
C ASN A 530 22.64 -15.43 21.09
N PHE A 531 21.74 -14.45 21.28
CA PHE A 531 21.58 -13.77 22.58
C PHE A 531 20.13 -13.68 23.09
N TYR A 532 19.16 -14.24 22.35
CA TYR A 532 17.73 -14.19 22.65
C TYR A 532 17.17 -12.78 22.82
N LYS A 533 17.80 -11.79 22.17
CA LYS A 533 17.34 -10.39 22.14
C LYS A 533 16.35 -10.18 21.01
N PHE A 534 15.17 -9.64 21.32
CA PHE A 534 14.10 -9.35 20.37
C PHE A 534 13.69 -7.88 20.45
N SER A 535 13.65 -7.20 19.30
CA SER A 535 13.23 -5.79 19.14
C SER A 535 12.64 -5.56 17.75
N SER A 536 12.08 -4.39 17.46
CA SER A 536 11.56 -4.03 16.13
C SER A 536 12.62 -4.21 15.03
N LYS A 537 13.91 -3.95 15.33
CA LYS A 537 15.04 -4.24 14.41
C LYS A 537 15.17 -5.74 14.08
N SER A 538 14.84 -6.64 15.00
CA SER A 538 14.83 -8.10 14.72
C SER A 538 13.61 -8.53 13.91
N ASP A 539 12.49 -7.83 14.03
CA ASP A 539 11.35 -8.01 13.14
C ASP A 539 11.64 -7.45 11.74
N VAL A 540 12.43 -6.38 11.58
CA VAL A 540 12.90 -5.90 10.27
C VAL A 540 13.72 -6.98 9.54
N TRP A 541 14.58 -7.73 10.24
CA TRP A 541 15.27 -8.88 9.65
C TRP A 541 14.28 -9.96 9.20
N SER A 542 13.30 -10.27 10.06
CA SER A 542 12.23 -11.23 9.79
C SER A 542 11.39 -10.81 8.58
N PHE A 543 11.12 -9.52 8.41
CA PHE A 543 10.46 -8.92 7.25
C PHE A 543 11.26 -9.13 5.96
N GLY A 544 12.60 -9.01 5.99
CA GLY A 544 13.44 -9.36 4.84
C GLY A 544 13.27 -10.83 4.41
N VAL A 545 13.13 -11.76 5.37
CA VAL A 545 12.85 -13.18 5.08
C VAL A 545 11.42 -13.38 4.56
N LEU A 546 10.44 -12.65 5.08
CA LEU A 546 9.05 -12.63 4.61
C LEU A 546 8.95 -12.10 3.17
N MET A 547 9.67 -11.02 2.82
CA MET A 547 9.78 -10.53 1.45
C MET A 547 10.37 -11.60 0.54
N TRP A 548 11.43 -12.30 0.97
CA TRP A 548 11.99 -13.42 0.20
C TRP A 548 10.99 -14.55 0.01
N GLU A 549 10.21 -14.93 1.03
CA GLU A 549 9.10 -15.89 0.88
C GLU A 549 8.09 -15.40 -0.17
N ALA A 550 7.69 -14.12 -0.12
CA ALA A 550 6.67 -13.54 -0.99
C ALA A 550 7.12 -13.51 -2.46
N PHE A 551 8.27 -12.91 -2.78
CA PHE A 551 8.79 -12.86 -4.15
C PHE A 551 9.28 -14.23 -4.66
N SER A 552 9.55 -15.20 -3.78
CA SER A 552 9.74 -16.60 -4.17
C SER A 552 8.41 -17.38 -4.34
N TYR A 553 7.27 -16.70 -4.31
CA TYR A 553 5.91 -17.27 -4.37
C TYR A 553 5.66 -18.37 -3.33
N GLY A 554 6.01 -18.08 -2.07
CA GLY A 554 5.82 -18.93 -0.91
C GLY A 554 6.81 -20.10 -0.78
N GLN A 555 7.98 -20.04 -1.41
CA GLN A 555 9.03 -21.05 -1.17
C GLN A 555 9.58 -20.98 0.27
N LYS A 556 10.08 -22.11 0.78
CA LYS A 556 10.67 -22.20 2.12
C LYS A 556 12.07 -21.60 2.14
N PRO A 557 12.38 -20.62 3.02
CA PRO A 557 13.68 -19.99 3.08
C PRO A 557 14.78 -20.97 3.51
N TYR A 558 16.01 -20.73 3.05
CA TYR A 558 17.18 -21.58 3.26
C TYR A 558 16.90 -23.07 2.99
N LYS A 559 16.34 -23.39 1.81
CA LYS A 559 15.85 -24.73 1.44
C LYS A 559 16.93 -25.80 1.65
N GLY A 560 16.58 -26.88 2.36
CA GLY A 560 17.50 -27.97 2.72
C GLY A 560 18.30 -27.76 4.02
N MET A 561 18.64 -26.51 4.38
CA MET A 561 19.52 -26.22 5.52
C MET A 561 18.82 -26.37 6.89
N LYS A 562 19.59 -26.73 7.92
CA LYS A 562 19.22 -26.69 9.36
C LYS A 562 19.51 -25.30 9.96
N GLY A 563 18.93 -25.01 11.14
CA GLY A 563 19.12 -23.72 11.82
C GLY A 563 20.60 -23.38 12.13
N SER A 564 21.40 -24.37 12.51
CA SER A 564 22.84 -24.21 12.75
C SER A 564 23.64 -23.88 11.48
N GLU A 565 23.25 -24.46 10.34
CA GLU A 565 23.87 -24.21 9.04
C GLU A 565 23.50 -22.80 8.52
N VAL A 566 22.27 -22.36 8.78
CA VAL A 566 21.80 -20.98 8.48
C VAL A 566 22.53 -19.95 9.34
N ALA A 567 22.72 -20.20 10.64
CA ALA A 567 23.52 -19.33 11.49
C ALA A 567 24.97 -19.21 10.97
N GLN A 568 25.64 -20.33 10.69
CA GLN A 568 27.01 -20.32 10.13
C GLN A 568 27.11 -19.58 8.79
N MET A 569 26.12 -19.72 7.90
CA MET A 569 26.03 -18.96 6.65
C MET A 569 25.97 -17.44 6.92
N ILE A 570 25.10 -17.01 7.83
CA ILE A 570 24.89 -15.59 8.16
C ILE A 570 26.14 -14.95 8.79
N GLU A 571 26.84 -15.69 9.67
CA GLU A 571 28.10 -15.27 10.30
C GLU A 571 29.26 -15.13 9.28
N ARG A 572 29.25 -15.91 8.19
CA ARG A 572 30.18 -15.72 7.05
C ARG A 572 29.83 -14.52 6.15
N GLY A 573 28.77 -13.78 6.46
CA GLY A 573 28.26 -12.66 5.66
C GLY A 573 27.38 -13.07 4.48
N GLU A 574 27.19 -14.37 4.24
CA GLU A 574 26.34 -14.88 3.15
C GLU A 574 24.85 -14.61 3.42
N ARG A 575 24.06 -14.48 2.35
CA ARG A 575 22.61 -14.23 2.39
C ARG A 575 21.91 -15.10 1.34
N MET A 576 20.58 -15.20 1.42
CA MET A 576 19.81 -15.92 0.40
C MET A 576 19.94 -15.21 -0.96
N GLU A 577 20.03 -16.01 -2.02
CA GLU A 577 20.04 -15.53 -3.41
C GLU A 577 18.74 -14.78 -3.75
N SER A 578 18.81 -13.89 -4.74
CA SER A 578 17.62 -13.16 -5.22
C SER A 578 16.61 -14.13 -5.83
N PRO A 579 15.30 -14.03 -5.50
CA PRO A 579 14.28 -14.84 -6.16
C PRO A 579 14.22 -14.61 -7.67
N GLU A 580 13.80 -15.62 -8.43
CA GLU A 580 13.59 -15.49 -9.88
C GLU A 580 12.62 -14.34 -10.20
N ALA A 581 12.97 -13.52 -11.18
CA ALA A 581 12.27 -12.29 -11.58
C ALA A 581 12.10 -11.19 -10.49
N CYS A 582 12.68 -11.35 -9.29
CA CYS A 582 12.62 -10.33 -8.24
C CYS A 582 13.22 -8.99 -8.70
N PRO A 583 12.54 -7.85 -8.50
CA PRO A 583 13.12 -6.54 -8.77
C PRO A 583 14.38 -6.28 -7.93
N THR A 584 15.32 -5.52 -8.48
CA THR A 584 16.63 -5.28 -7.83
C THR A 584 16.45 -4.43 -6.58
N GLU A 585 15.63 -3.38 -6.66
CA GLU A 585 15.27 -2.47 -5.58
C GLU A 585 14.63 -3.22 -4.39
N ILE A 586 13.83 -4.25 -4.68
CA ILE A 586 13.20 -5.13 -3.69
C ILE A 586 14.23 -6.04 -3.01
N TYR A 587 15.15 -6.65 -3.76
CA TYR A 587 16.22 -7.47 -3.19
C TYR A 587 17.28 -6.65 -2.44
N ASP A 588 17.53 -5.41 -2.84
CA ASP A 588 18.36 -4.46 -2.10
C ASP A 588 17.71 -4.08 -0.76
N LEU A 589 16.38 -3.94 -0.71
CA LEU A 589 15.65 -3.79 0.55
C LEU A 589 15.74 -5.06 1.42
N MET A 590 15.64 -6.28 0.85
CA MET A 590 15.87 -7.53 1.61
C MET A 590 17.28 -7.56 2.23
N LYS A 591 18.32 -7.21 1.46
CA LYS A 591 19.71 -7.15 1.97
C LYS A 591 19.88 -6.12 3.08
N LEU A 592 19.23 -4.95 2.96
CA LEU A 592 19.24 -3.91 4.00
C LEU A 592 18.51 -4.36 5.28
N CYS A 593 17.42 -5.12 5.16
CA CYS A 593 16.78 -5.80 6.28
C CYS A 593 17.71 -6.84 6.93
N TRP A 594 18.59 -7.48 6.15
CA TRP A 594 19.59 -8.45 6.62
C TRP A 594 20.96 -7.83 6.98
N THR A 595 21.02 -6.53 7.27
CA THR A 595 22.21 -5.90 7.88
C THR A 595 22.50 -6.56 9.24
N TYR A 596 23.72 -7.07 9.42
CA TYR A 596 24.07 -7.90 10.59
C TYR A 596 24.00 -7.09 11.89
N LYS A 597 24.68 -5.94 11.97
CA LYS A 597 24.67 -5.04 13.13
C LYS A 597 23.29 -4.40 13.32
N VAL A 598 22.78 -4.44 14.55
CA VAL A 598 21.42 -3.97 14.90
C VAL A 598 21.26 -2.46 14.73
N ASP A 599 22.33 -1.70 14.97
CA ASP A 599 22.30 -0.23 14.92
C ASP A 599 22.29 0.30 13.48
N GLU A 600 23.03 -0.35 12.57
CA GLU A 600 23.08 -0.05 11.12
C GLU A 600 21.86 -0.57 10.35
N ARG A 601 21.08 -1.51 10.92
CA ARG A 601 19.84 -2.02 10.32
C ARG A 601 18.72 -0.96 10.45
N PRO A 602 17.90 -0.70 9.42
CA PRO A 602 16.83 0.31 9.53
C PRO A 602 15.73 -0.11 10.53
N GLY A 603 14.91 0.87 10.95
CA GLY A 603 13.60 0.63 11.56
C GLY A 603 12.49 0.59 10.49
N PHE A 604 11.30 0.10 10.85
CA PHE A 604 10.17 0.00 9.94
C PHE A 604 9.72 1.33 9.34
N SER A 605 9.88 2.45 10.06
CA SER A 605 9.61 3.79 9.48
C SER A 605 10.39 4.07 8.18
N ALA A 606 11.64 3.59 8.07
CA ALA A 606 12.44 3.73 6.85
C ALA A 606 12.16 2.64 5.81
N VAL A 607 11.84 1.42 6.26
CA VAL A 607 11.45 0.29 5.39
C VAL A 607 10.13 0.60 4.67
N GLU A 608 9.11 1.07 5.40
CA GLU A 608 7.81 1.49 4.87
C GLU A 608 7.96 2.61 3.85
N LEU A 609 8.74 3.66 4.18
CA LEU A 609 9.00 4.76 3.26
C LEU A 609 9.68 4.29 1.97
N ARG A 610 10.77 3.52 2.05
CA ARG A 610 11.50 3.02 0.86
C ARG A 610 10.63 2.10 0.01
N LEU A 611 9.86 1.21 0.64
CA LEU A 611 8.97 0.27 -0.05
C LEU A 611 7.79 0.99 -0.71
N ARG A 612 7.19 1.99 -0.02
CA ARG A 612 6.15 2.87 -0.58
C ARG A 612 6.66 3.68 -1.77
N ASN A 613 7.88 4.24 -1.65
CA ASN A 613 8.50 5.03 -2.72
C ASN A 613 8.67 4.19 -3.98
N TYR A 614 9.12 2.94 -3.86
CA TYR A 614 9.21 1.99 -4.97
C TYR A 614 7.82 1.55 -5.50
N TYR A 615 6.90 1.18 -4.60
CA TYR A 615 5.53 0.76 -4.93
C TYR A 615 4.76 1.82 -5.75
N TYR A 616 4.80 3.09 -5.30
CA TYR A 616 4.20 4.21 -6.03
C TYR A 616 4.88 4.50 -7.38
N ASP A 617 6.15 4.15 -7.54
CA ASP A 617 6.88 4.36 -8.79
C ASP A 617 6.48 3.38 -9.88
N ILE A 618 6.15 2.14 -9.49
CA ILE A 618 5.81 1.05 -10.42
C ILE A 618 4.31 0.85 -10.66
N SER A 619 3.40 1.41 -9.86
CA SER A 619 1.99 0.95 -9.82
C SER A 619 1.03 1.57 -10.84
N HIS A 620 1.57 2.01 -11.98
CA HIS A 620 0.80 2.52 -13.12
C HIS A 620 0.31 1.40 -14.05
#